data_AF-A0A958LII8-F1
#
_entry.id   AF-A0A958LII8-F1
#
_cell.length_a   1.000
_cell.length_b   1.000
_cell.length_c   1.000
_cell.angle_alpha   90.00
_cell.angle_beta   90.00
_cell.angle_gamma   90.00
#
_symmetry.space_group_name_H-M   'P 1'
#
loop_
_entity.id
_entity.type
_entity.pdbx_description
1 polymer ?
#
loop_
_entity_poly.entity_id
_entity_poly.type
_entity_poly.pdbx_seq_one_letter_code
_entity_poly.pdbx_strand_id
1 'polypeptide(L)'
;MKSRTPKRKTSAQKTLMCLAIFVSIHFSFTFCPTPLQEQAQAQVQAQSQRPAQTEKLAELLSQLDDIKIKNRQKLSLAEARVRRLLNPSLPKDPRTASSGSESVGQNLAPIQPIYPRLNLKDYEQELLRAISIQKESLLRMDFYDRLTFQLVSRFKGKNLRAFLEQALIDMSSIEASSSSLNKSMLKFLIYLRLAVATIPEPNENLISFVENYTEISSISHPIGPDQFISLRHYFNGDKIIQGSPTDASDVGSTLEERLKELDISQQNYF
;
A
#
# COMPACT_ATOMS: atom_id res chain seq x y z
N MET A 1 -50.21 -14.28 -10.76
CA MET A 1 -49.25 -14.74 -9.74
C MET A 1 -49.47 -13.93 -8.49
N LYS A 2 -49.75 -14.58 -7.35
CA LYS A 2 -50.27 -13.93 -6.13
C LYS A 2 -49.13 -13.23 -5.35
N SER A 3 -49.26 -11.92 -5.19
CA SER A 3 -48.42 -11.10 -4.31
C SER A 3 -48.76 -11.37 -2.84
N ARG A 4 -47.73 -11.48 -1.99
CA ARG A 4 -47.87 -11.54 -0.53
C ARG A 4 -46.83 -10.62 0.09
N THR A 5 -47.32 -9.51 0.66
CA THR A 5 -46.60 -8.65 1.61
C THR A 5 -46.86 -9.15 3.04
N PRO A 6 -45.89 -9.07 3.96
CA PRO A 6 -46.16 -9.18 5.38
C PRO A 6 -46.24 -7.80 6.06
N LYS A 7 -47.38 -7.59 6.73
CA LYS A 7 -47.64 -6.59 7.77
C LYS A 7 -46.99 -6.99 9.11
N ARG A 8 -46.85 -6.00 10.00
CA ARG A 8 -46.75 -6.03 11.50
C ARG A 8 -45.35 -5.70 12.04
N LYS A 9 -45.18 -5.00 13.16
CA LYS A 9 -46.10 -4.46 14.18
C LYS A 9 -45.36 -3.34 14.95
N THR A 10 -46.12 -2.32 15.32
CA THR A 10 -45.78 -1.32 16.34
C THR A 10 -45.59 -1.98 17.72
N SER A 11 -44.56 -1.58 18.45
CA SER A 11 -44.47 -1.78 19.90
C SER A 11 -44.02 -0.48 20.54
N ALA A 12 -44.99 0.25 21.08
CA ALA A 12 -44.78 1.31 22.03
C ALA A 12 -44.79 0.68 23.42
N GLN A 13 -43.71 0.84 24.18
CA GLN A 13 -43.76 0.71 25.63
C GLN A 13 -42.99 1.86 26.28
N LYS A 14 -43.80 2.71 26.93
CA LYS A 14 -43.44 3.68 27.95
C LYS A 14 -42.85 2.94 29.14
N THR A 15 -41.75 3.43 29.72
CA THR A 15 -41.56 3.37 31.17
C THR A 15 -40.91 4.67 31.66
N LEU A 16 -41.72 5.42 32.38
CA LEU A 16 -41.43 6.57 33.21
C LEU A 16 -40.92 6.06 34.57
N MET A 17 -39.96 6.76 35.21
CA MET A 17 -39.69 6.84 36.67
C MET A 17 -38.26 7.37 36.84
N CYS A 18 -38.02 8.67 37.03
CA CYS A 18 -38.00 9.37 38.32
C CYS A 18 -37.14 8.68 39.39
N LEU A 19 -35.94 9.18 39.66
CA LEU A 19 -35.53 9.46 41.03
C LEU A 19 -34.42 10.52 41.09
N ALA A 20 -34.69 11.52 41.91
CA ALA A 20 -33.84 12.65 42.22
C ALA A 20 -32.63 12.23 43.07
N ILE A 21 -31.45 12.78 42.75
CA ILE A 21 -30.34 12.85 43.70
C ILE A 21 -29.79 14.29 43.69
N PHE A 22 -30.15 14.97 44.77
CA PHE A 22 -29.43 16.01 45.49
C PHE A 22 -28.41 16.88 44.72
N VAL A 23 -28.91 18.09 44.47
CA VAL A 23 -28.18 19.33 44.26
C VAL A 23 -27.30 19.63 45.49
N SER A 24 -26.01 19.35 45.40
CA SER A 24 -24.98 20.01 46.22
C SER A 24 -24.39 21.16 45.42
N ILE A 25 -24.93 22.37 45.62
CA ILE A 25 -24.35 23.61 45.12
C ILE A 25 -23.16 23.93 46.02
N HIS A 26 -21.98 23.42 45.67
CA HIS A 26 -20.75 24.10 46.01
C HIS A 26 -20.57 25.22 44.98
N PHE A 27 -20.93 26.44 45.39
CA PHE A 27 -20.66 27.67 44.65
C PHE A 27 -19.16 27.98 44.76
N SER A 28 -18.32 27.16 44.13
CA SER A 28 -16.96 27.57 43.81
C SER A 28 -17.10 28.70 42.80
N PHE A 29 -16.61 29.89 43.15
CA PHE A 29 -16.36 30.98 42.21
C PHE A 29 -15.30 30.50 41.20
N THR A 30 -15.71 29.65 40.26
CA THR A 30 -14.94 29.32 39.08
C THR A 30 -14.96 30.57 38.23
N PHE A 31 -13.88 31.33 38.34
CA PHE A 31 -13.49 32.39 37.43
C PHE A 31 -13.76 31.89 36.01
N CYS A 32 -14.86 32.33 35.39
CA CYS A 32 -15.14 32.02 33.99
C CYS A 32 -14.04 32.71 33.19
N PRO A 33 -13.10 31.98 32.57
CA PRO A 33 -12.18 32.62 31.66
C PRO A 33 -13.03 33.27 30.57
N THR A 34 -12.77 34.55 30.31
CA THR A 34 -13.45 35.29 29.25
C THR A 34 -13.22 34.55 27.92
N PRO A 35 -14.27 34.36 27.07
CA PRO A 35 -14.17 33.58 25.83
C PRO A 35 -13.09 34.10 24.85
N LEU A 36 -12.65 35.34 25.02
CA LEU A 36 -11.53 35.94 24.29
C LEU A 36 -10.17 35.33 24.64
N GLN A 37 -9.94 34.95 25.89
CA GLN A 37 -8.65 34.40 26.34
C GLN A 37 -8.49 32.94 25.89
N GLU A 38 -9.57 32.17 25.85
CA GLU A 38 -9.58 30.80 25.34
C GLU A 38 -9.35 30.75 23.81
N GLN A 39 -9.93 31.69 23.06
CA GLN A 39 -9.68 31.81 21.62
C GLN A 39 -8.23 32.19 21.30
N ALA A 40 -7.63 33.09 22.08
CA ALA A 40 -6.22 33.46 21.91
C ALA A 40 -5.28 32.28 22.20
N GLN A 41 -5.54 31.51 23.27
CA GLN A 41 -4.74 30.33 23.61
C GLN A 41 -4.88 29.22 22.55
N ALA A 42 -6.09 28.98 22.02
CA ALA A 42 -6.31 28.01 20.96
C ALA A 42 -5.58 28.39 19.65
N GLN A 43 -5.50 29.68 19.31
CA GLN A 43 -4.76 30.14 18.14
C GLN A 43 -3.25 29.96 18.29
N VAL A 44 -2.69 30.24 19.47
CA VAL A 44 -1.26 30.05 19.74
C VAL A 44 -0.88 28.57 19.68
N GLN A 45 -1.70 27.68 20.26
CA GLN A 45 -1.49 26.22 20.17
C GLN A 45 -1.60 25.72 18.72
N ALA A 46 -2.56 26.25 17.94
CA ALA A 46 -2.71 25.89 16.53
C ALA A 46 -1.53 26.34 15.67
N GLN A 47 -0.88 27.46 15.99
CA GLN A 47 0.32 27.92 15.28
C GLN A 47 1.55 27.06 15.62
N SER A 48 1.68 26.62 16.87
CA SER A 48 2.82 25.79 17.30
C SER A 48 2.83 24.38 16.69
N GLN A 49 1.66 23.80 16.37
CA GLN A 49 1.57 22.45 15.79
C GLN A 49 1.78 22.38 14.27
N ARG A 50 1.71 23.52 13.55
CA ARG A 50 1.89 23.55 12.08
C ARG A 50 3.23 22.98 11.58
N PRO A 51 4.40 23.32 12.14
CA PRO A 51 5.68 22.84 11.59
C PRO A 51 5.82 21.30 11.63
N ALA A 52 5.40 20.66 12.73
CA ALA A 52 5.45 19.20 12.85
C ALA A 52 4.53 18.49 11.84
N GLN A 53 3.37 19.09 11.53
CA GLN A 53 2.45 18.54 10.52
C GLN A 53 3.04 18.65 9.11
N THR A 54 3.73 19.74 8.79
CA THR A 54 4.37 19.93 7.49
C THR A 54 5.55 18.98 7.29
N GLU A 55 6.33 18.72 8.34
CA GLU A 55 7.44 17.77 8.30
C GLU A 55 6.94 16.34 8.05
N LYS A 56 5.93 15.90 8.81
CA LYS A 56 5.32 14.58 8.61
C LYS A 56 4.72 14.41 7.22
N LEU A 57 4.05 15.44 6.68
CA LEU A 57 3.54 15.38 5.31
C LEU A 57 4.68 15.27 4.29
N ALA A 58 5.77 16.04 4.45
CA ALA A 58 6.92 15.98 3.57
C ALA A 58 7.57 14.59 3.57
N GLU A 59 7.69 13.95 4.74
CA GLU A 59 8.19 12.57 4.87
C GLU A 59 7.32 11.58 4.10
N LEU A 60 5.99 11.63 4.28
CA LEU A 60 5.04 10.75 3.58
C LEU A 60 5.09 10.93 2.06
N LEU A 61 5.23 12.17 1.60
CA LEU A 61 5.35 12.47 0.17
C LEU A 61 6.67 11.95 -0.40
N SER A 62 7.78 12.11 0.33
CA SER A 62 9.08 11.55 -0.07
C SER A 62 9.01 10.04 -0.20
N GLN A 63 8.42 9.34 0.77
CA GLN A 63 8.25 7.88 0.71
C GLN A 63 7.41 7.46 -0.51
N LEU A 64 6.33 8.20 -0.80
CA LEU A 64 5.48 7.90 -1.95
C LEU A 64 6.17 8.19 -3.29
N ASP A 65 7.00 9.22 -3.37
CA ASP A 65 7.79 9.53 -4.56
C ASP A 65 8.85 8.46 -4.84
N ASP A 66 9.51 7.94 -3.80
CA ASP A 66 10.44 6.81 -3.93
C ASP A 66 9.74 5.57 -4.51
N ILE A 67 8.54 5.26 -4.02
CA ILE A 67 7.71 4.15 -4.54
C ILE A 67 7.37 4.39 -6.02
N LYS A 68 6.98 5.62 -6.38
CA LYS A 68 6.67 5.98 -7.78
C LYS A 68 7.90 5.85 -8.67
N ILE A 69 9.08 6.26 -8.20
CA ILE A 69 10.34 6.12 -8.95
C ILE A 69 10.63 4.63 -9.20
N LYS A 70 10.56 3.78 -8.17
CA LYS A 70 10.71 2.32 -8.32
C LYS A 70 9.72 1.75 -9.34
N ASN A 71 8.46 2.16 -9.28
CA ASN A 71 7.43 1.67 -10.20
C ASN A 71 7.65 2.17 -11.65
N ARG A 72 8.12 3.40 -11.84
CA ARG A 72 8.52 3.92 -13.17
C ARG A 72 9.69 3.15 -13.77
N GLN A 73 10.67 2.76 -12.94
CA GLN A 73 11.77 1.91 -13.40
C GLN A 73 11.27 0.53 -13.84
N LYS A 74 10.37 -0.10 -13.07
CA LYS A 74 9.69 -1.36 -13.45
C LYS A 74 8.94 -1.21 -14.78
N LEU A 75 8.20 -0.11 -14.97
CA LEU A 75 7.49 0.20 -16.20
C LEU A 75 8.44 0.33 -17.40
N SER A 76 9.50 1.13 -17.27
CA SER A 76 10.49 1.34 -18.33
C SER A 76 11.15 0.02 -18.77
N LEU A 77 11.48 -0.85 -17.80
CA LEU A 77 12.02 -2.18 -18.09
C LEU A 77 11.01 -3.07 -18.82
N ALA A 78 9.74 -3.04 -18.41
CA ALA A 78 8.68 -3.79 -19.08
C ALA A 78 8.46 -3.31 -20.52
N GLU A 79 8.44 -2.00 -20.75
CA GLU A 79 8.32 -1.40 -22.08
C GLU A 79 9.50 -1.75 -22.99
N ALA A 80 10.73 -1.65 -22.47
CA ALA A 80 11.92 -2.07 -23.20
C ALA A 80 11.87 -3.57 -23.54
N ARG A 81 11.31 -4.41 -22.66
CA ARG A 81 11.11 -5.84 -22.91
C ARG A 81 10.07 -6.08 -24.00
N VAL A 82 8.91 -5.44 -23.94
CA VAL A 82 7.86 -5.53 -24.98
C VAL A 82 8.41 -5.08 -26.34
N ARG A 83 9.11 -3.93 -26.40
CA ARG A 83 9.71 -3.42 -27.65
C ARG A 83 10.72 -4.40 -28.25
N ARG A 84 11.59 -5.01 -27.43
CA ARG A 84 12.56 -6.02 -27.89
C ARG A 84 11.88 -7.28 -28.42
N LEU A 85 10.79 -7.73 -27.78
CA LEU A 85 10.05 -8.88 -28.24
C LEU A 85 9.36 -8.58 -29.58
N LEU A 86 8.69 -7.44 -29.71
CA LEU A 86 7.99 -7.06 -30.95
C LEU A 86 8.93 -6.76 -32.11
N ASN A 87 10.11 -6.20 -31.85
CA ASN A 87 11.11 -5.82 -32.85
C ASN A 87 12.44 -6.53 -32.56
N PRO A 88 12.55 -7.83 -32.90
CA PRO A 88 13.73 -8.63 -32.55
C PRO A 88 15.02 -8.14 -33.21
N SER A 89 14.94 -7.38 -34.30
CA SER A 89 16.08 -6.78 -35.01
C SER A 89 16.76 -5.62 -34.27
N LEU A 90 16.22 -5.15 -33.14
CA LEU A 90 16.87 -4.10 -32.35
C LEU A 90 18.11 -4.63 -31.61
N PRO A 91 19.27 -3.96 -31.70
CA PRO A 91 20.47 -4.35 -30.97
C PRO A 91 20.22 -4.47 -29.46
N LYS A 92 20.81 -5.48 -28.82
CA LYS A 92 20.87 -5.60 -27.35
C LYS A 92 21.70 -4.44 -26.80
N ASP A 93 21.01 -3.46 -26.22
CA ASP A 93 21.49 -2.36 -25.39
C ASP A 93 22.68 -1.51 -25.91
N PRO A 94 22.50 -0.19 -26.08
CA PRO A 94 23.59 0.70 -26.53
C PRO A 94 24.71 0.90 -25.49
N ARG A 95 24.59 0.36 -24.27
CA ARG A 95 25.60 0.53 -23.20
C ARG A 95 26.89 -0.27 -23.43
N THR A 96 26.89 -1.26 -24.32
CA THR A 96 28.10 -2.01 -24.69
C THR A 96 28.82 -1.45 -25.93
N ALA A 97 28.34 -0.36 -26.52
CA ALA A 97 28.90 0.18 -27.78
C ALA A 97 29.95 1.30 -27.60
N SER A 98 30.33 1.69 -26.37
CA SER A 98 31.17 2.88 -26.14
C SER A 98 32.65 2.65 -25.84
N SER A 99 33.24 1.50 -26.18
CA SER A 99 34.69 1.31 -26.03
C SER A 99 35.26 0.37 -27.08
N GLY A 100 35.77 0.92 -28.18
CA GLY A 100 36.47 0.12 -29.18
C GLY A 100 36.49 0.76 -30.57
N SER A 101 36.94 2.01 -30.67
CA SER A 101 37.37 2.57 -31.94
C SER A 101 38.74 1.99 -32.29
N GLU A 102 38.78 0.88 -33.02
CA GLU A 102 39.96 0.55 -33.83
C GLU A 102 39.56 -0.26 -35.07
N SER A 103 39.88 0.34 -36.20
CA SER A 103 39.53 -0.04 -37.56
C SER A 103 40.41 -1.18 -38.06
N VAL A 104 39.80 -2.35 -38.36
CA VAL A 104 40.38 -3.30 -39.32
C VAL A 104 39.26 -3.87 -40.16
N GLY A 105 39.28 -3.54 -41.45
CA GLY A 105 38.34 -4.06 -42.44
C GLY A 105 38.52 -5.56 -42.60
N GLN A 106 37.50 -6.34 -42.22
CA GLN A 106 37.39 -7.75 -42.56
C GLN A 106 35.96 -8.07 -43.01
N ASN A 107 35.89 -8.87 -44.07
CA ASN A 107 34.68 -9.31 -44.77
C ASN A 107 33.61 -9.80 -43.79
N LEU A 108 32.53 -9.02 -43.67
CA LEU A 108 31.34 -9.37 -42.90
C LEU A 108 30.56 -10.46 -43.66
N ALA A 109 30.85 -11.72 -43.34
CA ALA A 109 29.89 -12.79 -43.56
C ALA A 109 28.54 -12.37 -42.92
N PRO A 110 27.39 -12.62 -43.56
CA PRO A 110 26.10 -12.25 -43.00
C PRO A 110 25.96 -12.93 -41.64
N ILE A 111 26.06 -12.13 -40.57
CA ILE A 111 25.84 -12.57 -39.20
C ILE A 111 24.37 -12.94 -39.14
N GLN A 112 24.09 -14.23 -39.37
CA GLN A 112 22.79 -14.82 -39.08
C GLN A 112 22.50 -14.51 -37.62
N PRO A 113 21.41 -13.80 -37.30
CA PRO A 113 21.16 -13.41 -35.94
C PRO A 113 20.98 -14.67 -35.11
N ILE A 114 21.92 -14.90 -34.19
CA ILE A 114 21.89 -16.03 -33.26
C ILE A 114 20.82 -15.71 -32.21
N TYR A 115 19.57 -15.89 -32.59
CA TYR A 115 18.51 -16.02 -31.61
C TYR A 115 18.52 -17.49 -31.16
N PRO A 116 18.51 -17.76 -29.84
CA PRO A 116 18.05 -19.05 -29.40
C PRO A 116 16.66 -19.23 -30.01
N ARG A 117 16.42 -20.36 -30.70
CA ARG A 117 15.09 -20.75 -31.18
C ARG A 117 14.19 -20.95 -29.97
N LEU A 118 13.74 -19.85 -29.36
CA LEU A 118 12.70 -19.85 -28.36
C LEU A 118 11.49 -20.50 -29.03
N ASN A 119 10.93 -21.49 -28.35
CA ASN A 119 9.66 -22.09 -28.76
C ASN A 119 8.65 -20.95 -28.91
N LEU A 120 7.87 -20.95 -29.99
CA LEU A 120 6.87 -19.91 -30.25
C LEU A 120 5.95 -19.69 -29.05
N LYS A 121 5.61 -20.78 -28.34
CA LYS A 121 4.80 -20.75 -27.11
C LYS A 121 5.49 -20.01 -25.96
N ASP A 122 6.79 -20.22 -25.77
CA ASP A 122 7.55 -19.56 -24.70
C ASP A 122 7.68 -18.06 -25.00
N TYR A 123 7.88 -17.70 -26.27
CA TYR A 123 7.89 -16.30 -26.71
C TYR A 123 6.53 -15.61 -26.48
N GLU A 124 5.43 -16.26 -26.85
CA GLU A 124 4.08 -15.73 -26.66
C GLU A 124 3.78 -15.52 -25.16
N GLN A 125 4.09 -16.51 -24.32
CA GLN A 125 3.93 -16.41 -22.87
C GLN A 125 4.76 -15.26 -22.29
N GLU A 126 5.99 -15.09 -22.74
CA GLU A 126 6.85 -14.01 -22.28
C GLU A 126 6.35 -12.63 -22.71
N LEU A 127 5.83 -12.51 -23.93
CA LEU A 127 5.21 -11.27 -24.40
C LEU A 127 3.97 -10.91 -23.58
N LEU A 128 3.09 -11.88 -23.32
CA LEU A 128 1.90 -11.67 -22.49
C LEU A 128 2.27 -11.28 -21.05
N ARG A 129 3.31 -11.91 -20.49
CA ARG A 129 3.85 -11.53 -19.18
C ARG A 129 4.35 -10.09 -19.19
N ALA A 130 5.15 -9.70 -20.17
CA ALA A 130 5.67 -8.32 -20.26
C ALA A 130 4.56 -7.28 -20.39
N ILE A 131 3.53 -7.55 -21.21
CA ILE A 131 2.34 -6.70 -21.34
C ILE A 131 1.56 -6.61 -20.02
N SER A 132 1.40 -7.73 -19.30
CA SER A 132 0.71 -7.74 -18.00
C SER A 132 1.45 -6.89 -16.96
N ILE A 133 2.78 -6.95 -16.92
CA ILE A 133 3.61 -6.14 -16.02
C ILE A 133 3.47 -4.66 -16.39
N GLN A 134 3.55 -4.32 -17.67
CA GLN A 134 3.37 -2.94 -18.14
C GLN A 134 2.01 -2.38 -17.71
N LYS A 135 0.92 -3.13 -17.96
CA LYS A 135 -0.44 -2.73 -17.59
C LYS A 135 -0.58 -2.54 -16.07
N GLU A 136 -0.04 -3.47 -15.30
CA GLU A 136 -0.08 -3.39 -13.83
C GLU A 136 0.71 -2.18 -13.31
N SER A 137 1.90 -1.91 -13.85
CA SER A 137 2.69 -0.73 -13.46
C SER A 137 1.97 0.58 -13.76
N LEU A 138 1.24 0.67 -14.89
CA LEU A 138 0.42 1.84 -15.21
C LEU A 138 -0.73 2.04 -14.21
N LEU A 139 -1.42 0.96 -13.83
CA LEU A 139 -2.47 1.02 -12.80
C LEU A 139 -1.93 1.48 -11.44
N ARG A 140 -0.73 1.00 -11.07
CA ARG A 140 -0.07 1.42 -9.82
C ARG A 140 0.30 2.90 -9.84
N MET A 141 0.80 3.41 -10.97
CA MET A 141 1.09 4.84 -11.14
C MET A 141 -0.17 5.69 -10.92
N ASP A 142 -1.27 5.35 -11.61
CA ASP A 142 -2.55 6.05 -11.47
C ASP A 142 -3.06 6.03 -10.01
N PHE A 143 -2.98 4.87 -9.34
CA PHE A 143 -3.30 4.77 -7.92
C PHE A 143 -2.45 5.69 -7.03
N TYR A 144 -1.11 5.67 -7.19
CA TYR A 144 -0.24 6.51 -6.37
C TYR A 144 -0.42 8.00 -6.66
N ASP A 145 -0.67 8.41 -7.90
CA ASP A 145 -0.94 9.80 -8.25
C ASP A 145 -2.23 10.30 -7.58
N ARG A 146 -3.29 9.48 -7.58
CA ARG A 146 -4.53 9.78 -6.84
C ARG A 146 -4.28 9.87 -5.34
N LEU A 147 -3.47 8.97 -4.77
CA LEU A 147 -3.13 8.97 -3.36
C LEU A 147 -2.29 10.21 -2.97
N THR A 148 -1.29 10.57 -3.77
CA THR A 148 -0.51 11.81 -3.62
C THR A 148 -1.44 13.02 -3.60
N PHE A 149 -2.38 13.08 -4.55
CA PHE A 149 -3.34 14.16 -4.62
C PHE A 149 -4.20 14.26 -3.35
N GLN A 150 -4.70 13.14 -2.82
CA GLN A 150 -5.46 13.15 -1.55
C GLN A 150 -4.60 13.63 -0.38
N LEU A 151 -3.35 13.15 -0.27
CA LEU A 151 -2.42 13.57 0.78
C LEU A 151 -2.16 15.07 0.75
N VAL A 152 -1.78 15.62 -0.42
CA VAL A 152 -1.49 17.05 -0.57
C VAL A 152 -2.71 17.92 -0.31
N SER A 153 -3.89 17.52 -0.82
CA SER A 153 -5.08 18.37 -0.77
C SER A 153 -5.81 18.32 0.56
N ARG A 154 -5.80 17.18 1.26
CA ARG A 154 -6.73 16.92 2.38
C ARG A 154 -6.06 16.45 3.66
N PHE A 155 -4.80 16.02 3.64
CA PHE A 155 -4.14 15.59 4.88
C PHE A 155 -3.73 16.79 5.73
N LYS A 156 -4.32 16.86 6.94
CA LYS A 156 -4.09 17.95 7.91
C LYS A 156 -3.21 17.51 9.08
N GLY A 157 -2.35 16.53 8.89
CA GLY A 157 -1.45 16.01 9.94
C GLY A 157 -2.15 15.24 11.09
N LYS A 158 -3.43 14.87 10.93
CA LYS A 158 -4.19 14.09 11.91
C LYS A 158 -3.82 12.60 11.86
N ASN A 159 -4.64 11.74 12.47
CA ASN A 159 -4.51 10.28 12.40
C ASN A 159 -4.48 9.83 10.92
N LEU A 160 -3.30 9.33 10.50
CA LEU A 160 -3.05 8.92 9.11
C LEU A 160 -3.90 7.70 8.71
N ARG A 161 -4.16 6.76 9.62
CA ARG A 161 -5.02 5.59 9.35
C ARG A 161 -6.44 6.02 9.00
N ALA A 162 -7.05 6.83 9.87
CA ALA A 162 -8.40 7.35 9.65
C ALA A 162 -8.50 8.18 8.36
N PHE A 163 -7.46 8.97 8.06
CA PHE A 163 -7.38 9.71 6.81
C PHE A 163 -7.33 8.77 5.59
N LEU A 164 -6.46 7.76 5.60
CA LEU A 164 -6.30 6.82 4.48
C LEU A 164 -7.59 6.02 4.24
N GLU A 165 -8.25 5.55 5.29
CA GLU A 165 -9.54 4.88 5.17
C GLU A 165 -10.57 5.76 4.45
N GLN A 166 -10.69 7.02 4.86
CA GLN A 166 -11.62 7.96 4.23
C GLN A 166 -11.21 8.29 2.79
N ALA A 167 -9.92 8.50 2.53
CA ALA A 167 -9.41 8.78 1.19
C ALA A 167 -9.71 7.62 0.22
N LEU A 168 -9.54 6.37 0.68
CA LEU A 168 -9.85 5.17 -0.11
C LEU A 168 -11.35 5.03 -0.37
N ILE A 169 -12.21 5.36 0.60
CA ILE A 169 -13.67 5.43 0.39
C ILE A 169 -13.99 6.45 -0.71
N ASP A 170 -13.45 7.66 -0.59
CA ASP A 170 -13.75 8.74 -1.54
C ASP A 170 -13.27 8.38 -2.96
N MET A 171 -12.07 7.80 -3.08
CA MET A 171 -11.54 7.29 -4.34
C MET A 171 -12.41 6.16 -4.92
N SER A 172 -12.90 5.24 -4.07
CA SER A 172 -13.78 4.15 -4.52
C SER A 172 -15.15 4.68 -5.00
N SER A 173 -15.67 5.73 -4.36
CA SER A 173 -16.92 6.38 -4.75
C SER A 173 -16.81 7.07 -6.11
N ILE A 174 -15.68 7.77 -6.34
CA ILE A 174 -15.37 8.38 -7.63
C ILE A 174 -15.25 7.30 -8.72
N GLU A 175 -14.54 6.21 -8.45
CA GLU A 175 -14.37 5.10 -9.39
C GLU A 175 -15.72 4.43 -9.73
N ALA A 176 -16.59 4.25 -8.72
CA ALA A 176 -17.94 3.70 -8.91
C ALA A 176 -18.86 4.62 -9.74
N SER A 177 -18.63 5.94 -9.70
CA SER A 177 -19.42 6.94 -10.42
C SER A 177 -18.86 7.28 -11.81
N SER A 178 -17.67 6.76 -12.16
CA SER A 178 -17.02 7.00 -13.45
C SER A 178 -17.78 6.33 -14.60
N SER A 179 -17.78 6.99 -15.78
CA SER A 179 -18.35 6.42 -17.01
C SER A 179 -17.57 5.19 -17.49
N SER A 180 -16.27 5.12 -17.22
CA SER A 180 -15.40 3.98 -17.51
C SER A 180 -15.06 3.22 -16.23
N LEU A 181 -16.04 2.54 -15.65
CA LEU A 181 -15.89 1.77 -14.42
C LEU A 181 -14.78 0.71 -14.54
N ASN A 182 -13.66 0.91 -13.83
CA ASN A 182 -12.65 -0.12 -13.67
C ASN A 182 -12.99 -0.98 -12.43
N LYS A 183 -13.71 -2.09 -12.66
CA LYS A 183 -14.13 -3.02 -11.59
C LYS A 183 -12.96 -3.52 -10.74
N SER A 184 -11.80 -3.77 -11.35
CA SER A 184 -10.62 -4.24 -10.64
C SER A 184 -10.05 -3.16 -9.72
N MET A 185 -9.94 -1.91 -10.20
CA MET A 185 -9.54 -0.77 -9.36
C MET A 185 -10.53 -0.54 -8.22
N LEU A 186 -11.84 -0.53 -8.48
CA LEU A 186 -12.86 -0.37 -7.44
C LEU A 186 -12.72 -1.44 -6.35
N LYS A 187 -12.61 -2.72 -6.76
CA LYS A 187 -12.40 -3.84 -5.85
C LYS A 187 -11.10 -3.71 -5.05
N PHE A 188 -10.02 -3.31 -5.72
CA PHE A 188 -8.72 -3.05 -5.09
C PHE A 188 -8.82 -1.99 -3.99
N LEU A 189 -9.46 -0.86 -4.26
CA LEU A 189 -9.62 0.24 -3.30
C LEU A 189 -10.44 -0.18 -2.08
N ILE A 190 -11.54 -0.92 -2.29
CA ILE A 190 -12.37 -1.45 -1.21
C ILE A 190 -11.56 -2.43 -0.34
N TYR A 191 -10.83 -3.35 -0.96
CA TYR A 191 -10.06 -4.35 -0.24
C TYR A 191 -8.87 -3.75 0.52
N LEU A 192 -8.15 -2.80 -0.09
CA LEU A 192 -7.08 -2.07 0.58
C LEU A 192 -7.63 -1.29 1.79
N ARG A 193 -8.79 -0.64 1.66
CA ARG A 193 -9.43 0.06 2.79
C ARG A 193 -9.74 -0.90 3.95
N LEU A 194 -10.32 -2.06 3.64
CA LEU A 194 -10.59 -3.09 4.65
C LEU A 194 -9.28 -3.56 5.30
N ALA A 195 -8.25 -3.81 4.51
CA ALA A 195 -6.94 -4.23 5.01
C ALA A 195 -6.32 -3.18 5.96
N VAL A 196 -6.40 -1.89 5.61
CA VAL A 196 -5.92 -0.77 6.45
C VAL A 196 -6.69 -0.69 7.78
N ALA A 197 -8.01 -0.89 7.74
CA ALA A 197 -8.85 -0.88 8.94
C ALA A 197 -8.53 -2.05 9.88
N THR A 198 -8.11 -3.20 9.34
CA THR A 198 -7.78 -4.41 10.09
C THR A 198 -6.34 -4.52 10.57
N ILE A 199 -5.50 -3.51 10.35
CA ILE A 199 -4.08 -3.55 10.76
C ILE A 199 -3.99 -3.71 12.29
N PRO A 200 -3.42 -4.82 12.80
CA PRO A 200 -3.31 -5.06 14.23
C PRO A 200 -2.22 -4.22 14.88
N GLU A 201 -1.15 -3.86 14.17
CA GLU A 201 -0.02 -3.11 14.71
C GLU A 201 -0.32 -1.60 14.79
N PRO A 202 -0.21 -0.97 15.98
CA PRO A 202 -0.54 0.46 16.15
C PRO A 202 0.48 1.41 15.53
N ASN A 203 1.74 0.96 15.43
CA ASN A 203 2.89 1.77 14.98
C ASN A 203 3.37 1.40 13.57
N GLU A 204 2.55 0.68 12.79
CA GLU A 204 2.92 0.33 11.43
C GLU A 204 3.07 1.57 10.54
N ASN A 205 4.14 1.61 9.74
CA ASN A 205 4.25 2.58 8.65
C ASN A 205 3.19 2.26 7.57
N LEU A 206 2.14 3.07 7.55
CA LEU A 206 1.00 2.88 6.65
C LEU A 206 1.34 3.05 5.17
N ILE A 207 2.38 3.82 4.82
CA ILE A 207 2.82 3.95 3.41
C ILE A 207 3.54 2.67 2.99
N SER A 208 4.41 2.13 3.83
CA SER A 208 5.04 0.82 3.59
C SER A 208 4.01 -0.31 3.56
N PHE A 209 2.96 -0.25 4.39
CA PHE A 209 1.83 -1.19 4.32
C PHE A 209 1.14 -1.14 2.95
N VAL A 210 0.84 0.07 2.45
CA VAL A 210 0.21 0.26 1.14
C VAL A 210 1.12 -0.21 0.01
N GLU A 211 2.44 0.05 0.08
CA GLU A 211 3.45 -0.49 -0.86
C GLU A 211 3.39 -2.02 -0.87
N ASN A 212 3.54 -2.66 0.29
CA ASN A 212 3.49 -4.12 0.42
C ASN A 212 2.16 -4.69 -0.10
N TYR A 213 1.04 -4.04 0.20
CA TYR A 213 -0.27 -4.45 -0.32
C TYR A 213 -0.31 -4.37 -1.83
N THR A 214 0.15 -3.27 -2.45
CA THR A 214 0.19 -3.13 -3.91
C THR A 214 1.16 -4.10 -4.58
N GLU A 215 2.21 -4.55 -3.89
CA GLU A 215 3.16 -5.52 -4.43
C GLU A 215 2.60 -6.94 -4.43
N ILE A 216 1.96 -7.36 -3.33
CA ILE A 216 1.37 -8.70 -3.18
C ILE A 216 0.01 -8.79 -3.92
N SER A 217 -0.85 -7.79 -3.74
CA SER A 217 -2.14 -7.67 -4.41
C SER A 217 -2.02 -6.87 -5.71
N SER A 218 -2.04 -7.55 -6.85
CA SER A 218 -2.20 -6.87 -8.14
C SER A 218 -3.48 -6.04 -8.16
N ILE A 219 -3.43 -4.82 -8.72
CA ILE A 219 -4.62 -3.99 -8.95
C ILE A 219 -5.52 -4.65 -9.99
N SER A 220 -4.93 -5.32 -10.99
CA SER A 220 -5.66 -6.07 -12.01
C SER A 220 -6.42 -7.27 -11.42
N HIS A 221 -5.82 -7.93 -10.43
CA HIS A 221 -6.37 -9.12 -9.75
C HIS A 221 -6.29 -8.96 -8.22
N PRO A 222 -7.19 -8.17 -7.61
CA PRO A 222 -7.09 -7.86 -6.20
C PRO A 222 -7.36 -9.09 -5.32
N ILE A 223 -6.47 -9.35 -4.36
CA ILE A 223 -6.68 -10.34 -3.30
C ILE A 223 -7.42 -9.71 -2.13
N GLY A 224 -8.20 -10.52 -1.40
CA GLY A 224 -8.95 -10.04 -0.24
C GLY A 224 -8.05 -9.71 0.96
N PRO A 225 -8.54 -8.90 1.92
CA PRO A 225 -7.77 -8.53 3.11
C PRO A 225 -7.31 -9.76 3.93
N ASP A 226 -8.17 -10.76 4.13
CA ASP A 226 -7.82 -11.97 4.88
C ASP A 226 -6.70 -12.78 4.21
N GLN A 227 -6.75 -12.89 2.87
CA GLN A 227 -5.71 -13.55 2.09
C GLN A 227 -4.40 -12.76 2.16
N PHE A 228 -4.48 -11.43 2.06
CA PHE A 228 -3.31 -10.58 2.20
C PHE A 228 -2.66 -10.75 3.58
N ILE A 229 -3.43 -10.75 4.67
CA ILE A 229 -2.91 -10.96 6.03
C ILE A 229 -2.17 -12.30 6.13
N SER A 230 -2.67 -13.36 5.48
CA SER A 230 -2.00 -14.67 5.47
C SER A 230 -0.70 -14.73 4.65
N LEU A 231 -0.59 -13.90 3.61
CA LEU A 231 0.58 -13.86 2.72
C LEU A 231 1.65 -12.86 3.21
N ARG A 232 1.22 -11.86 3.97
CA ARG A 232 2.06 -10.78 4.44
C ARG A 232 3.08 -11.30 5.46
N HIS A 233 4.31 -10.84 5.33
CA HIS A 233 5.35 -11.04 6.34
C HIS A 233 5.08 -10.18 7.58
N TYR A 234 5.28 -10.75 8.78
CA TYR A 234 5.13 -10.03 10.04
C TYR A 234 6.18 -8.92 10.14
N PHE A 235 5.75 -7.73 10.57
CA PHE A 235 6.64 -6.60 10.82
C PHE A 235 6.72 -6.37 12.33
N ASN A 236 7.90 -6.57 12.93
CA ASN A 236 8.11 -6.40 14.37
C ASN A 236 8.67 -5.02 14.76
N GLY A 237 8.67 -4.05 13.83
CA GLY A 237 9.25 -2.71 14.04
C GLY A 237 10.62 -2.51 13.38
N ASP A 238 11.46 -3.57 13.32
CA ASP A 238 12.82 -3.49 12.77
C ASP A 238 13.03 -4.39 11.55
N LYS A 239 12.37 -5.55 11.51
CA LYS A 239 12.57 -6.57 10.47
C LYS A 239 11.24 -7.09 9.95
N ILE A 240 11.22 -7.36 8.65
CA ILE A 240 10.16 -8.10 7.99
C ILE A 240 10.52 -9.58 8.10
N ILE A 241 9.79 -10.34 8.91
CA ILE A 241 9.99 -11.78 9.08
C ILE A 241 8.85 -12.51 8.36
N GLN A 242 9.19 -13.28 7.33
CA GLN A 242 8.24 -14.17 6.71
C GLN A 242 7.88 -15.29 7.70
N GLY A 243 6.62 -15.31 8.14
CA GLY A 243 6.07 -16.46 8.86
C GLY A 243 5.88 -17.59 7.87
N SER A 244 6.82 -18.53 7.83
CA SER A 244 6.57 -19.83 7.19
C SER A 244 5.69 -20.64 8.15
N PRO A 245 4.54 -21.18 7.72
CA PRO A 245 3.80 -22.12 8.55
C PRO A 245 4.69 -23.33 8.80
N THR A 246 5.12 -23.49 10.06
CA THR A 246 5.89 -24.64 10.53
C THR A 246 4.93 -25.61 11.18
N ASP A 247 5.01 -26.90 10.83
CA ASP A 247 4.19 -27.92 11.47
C ASP A 247 4.54 -28.01 12.96
N ALA A 248 3.54 -28.28 13.80
CA ALA A 248 3.71 -28.30 15.25
C ALA A 248 4.78 -29.31 15.73
N SER A 249 4.99 -30.38 14.97
CA SER A 249 6.06 -31.36 15.21
C SER A 249 7.46 -30.76 15.04
N ASP A 250 7.60 -29.78 14.13
CA ASP A 250 8.90 -29.28 13.68
C ASP A 250 9.33 -28.07 14.51
N VAL A 251 8.38 -27.39 15.17
CA VAL A 251 8.64 -26.26 16.07
C VAL A 251 9.66 -26.62 17.14
N GLY A 252 9.57 -27.83 17.70
CA GLY A 252 10.52 -28.32 18.72
C GLY A 252 11.95 -28.41 18.18
N SER A 253 12.12 -29.02 17.01
CA SER A 253 13.44 -29.16 16.37
C SER A 253 14.05 -27.82 15.99
N THR A 254 13.26 -26.90 15.41
CA THR A 254 13.77 -25.57 15.02
C THR A 254 14.14 -24.74 16.25
N LEU A 255 13.38 -24.83 17.33
CA LEU A 255 13.69 -24.13 18.58
C LEU A 255 14.98 -24.65 19.21
N GLU A 256 15.16 -25.98 19.26
CA GLU A 256 16.37 -26.58 19.82
C GLU A 256 17.62 -26.21 19.03
N GLU A 257 17.54 -26.18 17.69
CA GLU A 257 18.63 -25.75 16.82
C GLU A 257 19.01 -24.28 17.08
N ARG A 258 18.00 -23.39 17.20
CA ARG A 258 18.24 -21.97 17.53
C ARG A 258 18.83 -21.76 18.92
N LEU A 259 18.41 -22.56 19.92
CA LEU A 259 19.00 -22.51 21.25
C LEU A 259 20.48 -22.92 21.22
N LYS A 260 20.84 -23.95 20.44
CA LYS A 260 22.24 -24.36 20.26
C LYS A 260 23.07 -23.27 19.57
N GLU A 261 22.54 -22.61 18.53
CA GLU A 261 23.22 -21.48 17.88
C GLU A 261 23.52 -20.34 18.86
N LEU A 262 22.56 -20.00 19.72
CA LEU A 262 22.71 -18.94 20.71
C LEU A 262 23.76 -19.30 21.78
N ASP A 263 23.76 -20.55 22.26
CA ASP A 263 24.71 -21.01 23.27
C ASP A 263 26.16 -20.97 22.73
N ILE A 264 26.36 -21.39 21.47
CA ILE A 264 27.66 -21.29 20.77
C ILE A 264 28.09 -19.84 20.60
N SER A 265 27.16 -18.93 20.29
CA SER A 265 27.49 -17.51 20.13
C SER A 265 27.99 -16.87 21.43
N GLN A 266 27.48 -17.28 22.60
CA GLN A 266 27.91 -16.75 23.90
C GLN A 266 29.28 -17.26 24.33
N GLN A 267 29.66 -18.47 23.95
CA GLN A 267 30.99 -19.03 24.28
C GLN A 267 32.13 -18.33 23.52
N ASN A 268 31.86 -17.76 22.35
CA ASN A 268 32.87 -17.05 21.54
C ASN A 268 33.14 -15.59 22.00
N TYR A 269 32.49 -15.13 23.08
CA TYR A 269 32.72 -13.80 23.66
C TYR A 269 33.62 -13.79 24.89
N PHE A 270 34.24 -14.93 25.24
CA PHE A 270 35.24 -15.07 26.30
C PHE A 270 36.56 -15.61 25.73
#